data_AF-Q3LVM1-F1
#
_entry.id   AF-Q3LVM1-F1
#
_cell.length_a   1.000
_cell.length_b   1.000
_cell.length_c   1.000
_cell.angle_alpha   90.00
_cell.angle_beta   90.00
_cell.angle_gamma   90.00
#
_symmetry.space_group_name_H-M   'P 1'
#
loop_
_entity.id
_entity.type
_entity.pdbx_description
1 polymer ?
#
loop_
_entity_poly.entity_id
_entity_poly.type
_entity_poly.pdbx_seq_one_letter_code
_entity_poly.pdbx_strand_id
1 'polypeptide(L)'
;KSQAETGEIKGHYLNATAGTCEEMMKRALFARELGVPTVMHDYLTGGFTANTTLAHYCRDNGLLLHIHRLLYLTNPSYQLR
;
A
#
# COMPACT_ATOMS: atom_id res chain seq x y z
N LYS A 1 -9.10 -14.24 11.92
CA LYS A 1 -9.98 -14.33 13.11
C LYS A 1 -11.32 -13.64 12.84
N SER A 2 -11.32 -12.32 12.60
CA SER A 2 -12.54 -11.54 12.34
C SER A 2 -13.33 -11.92 11.07
N GLN A 3 -12.69 -12.48 10.04
CA GLN A 3 -13.36 -12.95 8.80
C GLN A 3 -14.13 -14.26 9.01
N ALA A 4 -13.57 -15.20 9.78
CA ALA A 4 -14.24 -16.46 10.11
C ALA A 4 -15.46 -16.24 11.03
N GLU A 5 -15.47 -15.15 11.80
CA GLU A 5 -16.56 -14.78 12.69
C GLU A 5 -17.72 -14.06 11.99
N THR A 6 -17.49 -13.38 10.85
CA THR A 6 -18.55 -12.59 10.19
C THR A 6 -18.96 -13.09 8.81
N GLY A 7 -18.21 -13.99 8.17
CA GLY A 7 -18.49 -14.46 6.81
C GLY A 7 -18.26 -13.41 5.71
N GLU A 8 -17.86 -12.19 6.08
CA GLU A 8 -17.51 -11.10 5.16
C GLU A 8 -16.00 -11.08 4.87
N ILE A 9 -15.63 -10.74 3.63
CA ILE A 9 -14.22 -10.56 3.26
C ILE A 9 -13.65 -9.36 4.02
N LYS A 10 -12.71 -9.60 4.94
CA LYS A 10 -11.99 -8.56 5.68
C LYS A 10 -10.57 -8.43 5.16
N GLY A 11 -10.27 -7.33 4.50
CA GLY A 11 -8.91 -6.97 4.09
C GLY A 11 -8.29 -5.99 5.09
N HIS A 12 -7.08 -6.30 5.58
CA HIS A 12 -6.23 -5.29 6.23
C HIS A 12 -5.32 -4.68 5.17
N TYR A 13 -5.33 -3.35 5.06
CA TYR A 13 -4.42 -2.63 4.17
C TYR A 13 -2.99 -2.76 4.69
N LEU A 14 -2.19 -3.64 4.08
CA LEU A 14 -0.76 -3.70 4.36
C LEU A 14 -0.05 -2.58 3.60
N ASN A 15 0.57 -1.65 4.33
CA ASN A 15 1.28 -0.52 3.74
C ASN A 15 2.63 -0.97 3.15
N ALA A 16 2.74 -0.90 1.84
CA ALA A 16 3.94 -1.22 1.08
C ALA A 16 4.87 -0.01 0.88
N THR A 17 4.52 1.20 1.33
CA THR A 17 5.39 2.39 1.29
C THR A 17 6.71 2.11 2.04
N ALA A 18 7.82 2.25 1.34
CA ALA A 18 9.17 2.10 1.88
C ALA A 18 10.11 3.14 1.27
N GLY A 19 11.26 3.39 1.91
CA GLY A 19 12.26 4.34 1.43
C GLY A 19 13.03 3.90 0.19
N THR A 20 12.93 2.63 -0.21
CA THR A 20 13.52 2.07 -1.43
C THR A 20 12.52 1.18 -2.17
N CYS A 21 12.68 1.05 -3.48
CA CYS A 21 11.82 0.22 -4.33
C CYS A 21 11.92 -1.27 -3.95
N GLU A 22 13.10 -1.75 -3.57
CA GLU A 22 13.33 -3.14 -3.18
C GLU A 22 12.53 -3.51 -1.93
N GLU A 23 12.53 -2.63 -0.92
CA GLU A 23 11.77 -2.85 0.31
C GLU A 23 10.25 -2.74 0.06
N MET A 24 9.83 -1.84 -0.83
CA MET A 24 8.44 -1.77 -1.27
C MET A 24 7.98 -3.09 -1.91
N MET A 25 8.79 -3.64 -2.81
CA MET A 25 8.48 -4.91 -3.49
C MET A 25 8.48 -6.10 -2.53
N LYS A 26 9.42 -6.16 -1.57
CA LYS A 26 9.41 -7.20 -0.51
C LYS A 26 8.11 -7.18 0.30
N ARG A 27 7.61 -5.99 0.66
CA ARG A 27 6.33 -5.87 1.38
C ARG A 27 5.14 -6.29 0.53
N ALA A 28 5.15 -5.98 -0.76
CA ALA A 28 4.11 -6.42 -1.69
C ALA A 28 4.13 -7.94 -1.95
N LEU A 29 5.31 -8.55 -1.99
CA LEU A 29 5.50 -10.00 -2.06
C LEU A 29 4.98 -10.68 -0.80
N PHE A 30 5.35 -10.16 0.38
CA PHE A 30 4.88 -10.70 1.65
C PHE A 30 3.34 -10.60 1.79
N ALA A 31 2.74 -9.49 1.35
CA ALA A 31 1.29 -9.34 1.31
C ALA A 31 0.62 -10.40 0.41
N ARG A 32 1.23 -10.72 -0.74
CA ARG A 32 0.76 -11.79 -1.62
C ARG A 32 0.85 -13.16 -0.94
N GLU A 33 1.96 -13.49 -0.28
CA GLU A 33 2.16 -14.77 0.42
C GLU A 33 1.14 -14.97 1.55
N LEU A 34 0.78 -13.89 2.25
CA LEU A 34 -0.26 -13.90 3.26
C LEU A 34 -1.68 -14.03 2.68
N GLY A 35 -1.85 -13.99 1.35
CA GLY A 35 -3.14 -14.08 0.69
C GLY A 35 -4.05 -12.89 0.97
N VAL A 36 -3.50 -11.72 1.33
CA VAL A 36 -4.34 -10.54 1.55
C VAL A 36 -4.82 -9.95 0.22
N PRO A 37 -6.06 -9.44 0.15
CA PRO A 37 -6.62 -8.94 -1.09
C PRO A 37 -6.14 -7.52 -1.44
N THR A 38 -5.59 -6.76 -0.50
CA THR A 38 -5.32 -5.31 -0.65
C THR A 38 -3.96 -4.90 -0.07
N VAL A 39 -3.29 -3.98 -0.77
CA VAL A 39 -2.07 -3.28 -0.32
C VAL A 39 -2.26 -1.77 -0.44
N MET A 40 -1.56 -0.99 0.38
CA MET A 40 -1.60 0.48 0.37
C MET A 40 -0.25 1.08 -0.06
N HIS A 41 -0.26 2.18 -0.81
CA HIS A 41 0.93 2.95 -1.16
C HIS A 41 0.70 4.46 -1.13
N ASP A 42 1.64 5.19 -0.55
CA ASP A 42 1.68 6.66 -0.50
C ASP A 42 2.42 7.21 -1.72
N TYR A 43 1.71 7.41 -2.83
CA TYR A 43 2.33 7.74 -4.12
C TYR A 43 3.09 9.08 -4.14
N LEU A 44 2.74 10.02 -3.26
CA LEU A 44 3.40 11.33 -3.19
C LEU A 44 4.74 11.27 -2.46
N THR A 45 4.91 10.37 -1.50
CA THR A 45 6.16 10.20 -0.75
C THR A 45 7.04 9.10 -1.33
N GLY A 46 6.44 8.04 -1.90
CA GLY A 46 7.13 6.98 -2.63
C GLY A 46 7.55 7.38 -4.05
N GLY A 47 6.87 8.37 -4.63
CA GLY A 47 7.14 8.87 -5.98
C GLY A 47 6.40 8.08 -7.07
N PHE A 48 6.13 8.76 -8.19
CA PHE A 48 5.36 8.18 -9.30
C PHE A 48 6.02 6.95 -9.94
N THR A 49 7.35 6.89 -10.00
CA THR A 49 8.09 5.75 -10.57
C THR A 49 7.91 4.47 -9.74
N ALA A 50 7.99 4.59 -8.40
CA ALA A 50 7.75 3.48 -7.49
C ALA A 50 6.28 3.04 -7.55
N ASN A 51 5.35 4.01 -7.57
CA ASN A 51 3.92 3.74 -7.69
C ASN A 51 3.56 2.98 -8.98
N THR A 52 4.10 3.38 -10.12
CA THR A 52 3.85 2.68 -11.39
C THR A 52 4.36 1.24 -11.34
N THR A 53 5.55 1.02 -10.79
CA THR A 53 6.11 -0.33 -10.60
C THR A 53 5.21 -1.20 -9.73
N LEU A 54 4.73 -0.66 -8.61
CA LEU A 54 3.83 -1.36 -7.70
C LEU A 54 2.46 -1.63 -8.35
N ALA A 55 1.94 -0.71 -9.15
CA ALA A 55 0.68 -0.88 -9.87
C ALA A 55 0.73 -2.02 -10.89
N HIS A 56 1.85 -2.14 -11.63
CA HIS A 56 2.08 -3.28 -12.53
C HIS A 56 2.11 -4.60 -11.75
N TYR A 57 2.88 -4.64 -10.66
CA TYR A 57 2.94 -5.83 -9.80
C TYR A 57 1.56 -6.22 -9.25
N CYS A 58 0.76 -5.24 -8.78
CA CYS A 58 -0.57 -5.52 -8.25
C CYS A 58 -1.51 -6.10 -9.31
N ARG A 59 -1.44 -5.60 -10.56
CA ARG A 59 -2.21 -6.13 -11.69
C ARG A 59 -1.89 -7.58 -11.98
N ASP A 60 -0.60 -7.92 -12.04
CA ASP A 60 -0.16 -9.27 -12.41
C ASP A 60 -0.41 -10.30 -11.30
N ASN A 61 -0.56 -9.84 -10.05
CA ASN A 61 -0.72 -10.68 -8.87
C ASN A 61 -2.13 -10.65 -8.27
N GLY A 62 -3.09 -9.98 -8.91
CA GLY A 62 -4.47 -9.89 -8.45
C GLY A 62 -4.64 -9.15 -7.11
N LEU A 63 -3.73 -8.23 -6.79
CA LEU A 63 -3.80 -7.41 -5.59
C LEU A 63 -4.54 -6.10 -5.88
N LEU A 64 -5.43 -5.69 -4.98
CA LEU A 64 -6.01 -4.36 -5.01
C LEU A 64 -5.02 -3.34 -4.43
N LEU A 65 -4.74 -2.27 -5.18
CA LEU A 65 -3.85 -1.20 -4.75
C LEU A 65 -4.65 0.00 -4.26
N HIS A 66 -4.64 0.24 -2.95
CA HIS A 66 -5.21 1.42 -2.33
C HIS A 66 -4.20 2.57 -2.36
N ILE A 67 -4.50 3.63 -3.09
CA ILE A 67 -3.63 4.80 -3.22
C ILE A 67 -3.98 5.81 -2.14
N HIS A 68 -3.04 6.05 -1.24
CA HIS A 68 -3.18 7.07 -0.22
C HIS A 68 -2.47 8.35 -0.66
N ARG A 69 -3.16 9.49 -0.54
CA ARG A 69 -2.67 10.81 -0.98
C ARG A 69 -1.91 11.57 0.11
N LEU A 70 -1.23 10.87 1.02
CA LEU A 70 -0.48 11.51 2.11
C LEU A 70 0.70 12.28 1.52
N LEU A 71 0.72 13.58 1.73
CA LEU A 71 1.91 14.40 1.57
C LEU A 71 2.47 14.63 2.97
N TYR A 72 3.68 14.14 3.26
CA TYR A 72 4.43 14.61 4.43
C TYR A 72 4.93 16.02 4.11
N LEU A 73 4.10 17.03 4.42
CA LEU A 73 4.51 18.43 4.37
C LEU A 73 5.56 18.64 5.46
N THR A 74 6.82 18.83 5.07
CA THR A 74 7.89 19.32 5.95
C THR A 74 7.72 20.80 6.32
N ASN A 75 6.56 21.41 6.03
CA ASN A 75 6.23 22.78 6.39
C ASN A 75 5.19 22.78 7.53
N PRO A 76 5.59 23.12 8.78
CA PRO A 76 4.68 23.15 9.94
C PRO A 76 3.47 24.06 9.78
N SER A 77 3.50 25.00 8.83
CA SER A 77 2.47 26.04 8.65
C SER A 77 1.12 25.50 8.15
N TYR A 78 1.07 24.27 7.63
CA TYR A 78 -0.13 23.69 7.03
C TYR A 78 -0.87 22.68 7.92
N GLN A 79 -0.41 22.45 9.16
CA GLN A 79 -1.06 21.52 10.09
C GLN A 79 -2.19 22.15 10.93
N LEU A 80 -2.45 23.45 10.82
CA LEU A 80 -3.53 24.14 11.53
C LEU A 80 -4.41 24.93 10.55
N ARG A 81 -5.25 24.23 9.78
CA ARG A 81 -6.51 24.73 9.23
C ARG A 81 -7.51 23.60 9.09
#